data_AF-A0A3M6K3Z8-F1
#
_entry.id   AF-A0A3M6K3Z8-F1
#
_cell.length_a   1.000
_cell.length_b   1.000
_cell.length_c   1.000
_cell.angle_alpha   90.00
_cell.angle_beta   90.00
_cell.angle_gamma   90.00
#
_symmetry.space_group_name_H-M   'P 1'
#
loop_
_entity.id
_entity.type
_entity.pdbx_description
1 polymer ?
#
loop_
_entity_poly.entity_id
_entity_poly.type
_entity_poly.pdbx_seq_one_letter_code
_entity_poly.pdbx_strand_id
1 'polypeptide(L)'
;MLPDKCSVSKEGKQCPSPPEFIVSIVDGKDEYMVGVTCGRHRQVVSGKIGFLQKEGKIHEGKVSFSPVKAVGTDCIHGDEDDFIQIDMNRSKN
;
A
#
# COMPACT_ATOMS: atom_id res chain seq x y z
N MET A 1 2.24 -5.11 7.10
CA MET A 1 3.37 -4.22 7.42
C MET A 1 3.97 -3.71 6.11
N LEU A 2 4.33 -2.43 6.03
CA LEU A 2 5.07 -1.89 4.89
C LEU A 2 6.55 -2.28 5.00
N PRO A 3 7.27 -2.43 3.89
CA PRO A 3 8.68 -2.81 3.93
C PRO A 3 9.53 -1.68 4.52
N ASP A 4 10.59 -2.03 5.26
CA ASP A 4 11.55 -1.09 5.85
C ASP A 4 12.36 -0.28 4.82
N LYS A 5 12.37 -0.71 3.56
CA LYS A 5 13.23 -0.15 2.52
C LYS A 5 12.43 0.14 1.25
N CYS A 6 12.79 1.24 0.61
CA CYS A 6 12.30 1.61 -0.72
C CYS A 6 12.58 0.50 -1.76
N SER A 7 11.69 0.37 -2.76
CA SER A 7 11.81 -0.64 -3.84
C SER A 7 12.93 -0.35 -4.86
N VAL A 8 13.61 0.80 -4.77
CA VAL A 8 14.65 1.20 -5.74
C VAL A 8 15.98 0.57 -5.39
N SER A 9 16.59 -0.07 -6.38
CA SER A 9 17.95 -0.62 -6.31
C SER A 9 18.84 0.06 -7.34
N LYS A 10 20.03 0.50 -6.91
CA LYS A 10 21.05 1.11 -7.77
C LYS A 10 22.33 0.30 -7.63
N GLU A 11 22.88 -0.18 -8.75
CA GLU A 11 24.15 -0.94 -8.78
C GLU A 11 24.15 -2.15 -7.81
N GLY A 12 23.02 -2.86 -7.74
CA GLY A 12 22.84 -4.02 -6.85
C GLY A 12 22.61 -3.67 -5.38
N LYS A 13 22.70 -2.39 -4.98
CA LYS A 13 22.41 -1.94 -3.62
C LYS A 13 20.99 -1.40 -3.53
N GLN A 14 20.20 -2.00 -2.65
CA GLN A 14 18.85 -1.51 -2.34
C GLN A 14 18.95 -0.21 -1.54
N CYS A 15 18.08 0.75 -1.85
CA CYS A 15 17.98 1.98 -1.09
C CYS A 15 17.66 1.68 0.39
N PRO A 16 18.47 2.20 1.35
CA PRO A 16 18.24 1.95 2.77
C PRO A 16 17.13 2.83 3.37
N SER A 17 16.60 3.80 2.62
CA SER A 17 15.57 4.71 3.13
C SER A 17 14.21 4.01 3.21
N PRO A 18 13.43 4.28 4.27
CA PRO A 18 12.06 3.80 4.36
C PRO A 18 11.19 4.42 3.26
N PRO A 19 10.13 3.73 2.84
CA PRO A 19 9.19 4.26 1.88
C PRO A 19 8.33 5.37 2.50
N GLU A 20 8.17 6.46 1.75
CA GLU A 20 7.33 7.59 2.12
C GLU A 20 6.06 7.63 1.25
N PHE A 21 6.10 7.01 0.07
CA PHE A 21 5.03 7.02 -0.90
C PHE A 21 4.73 5.61 -1.40
N ILE A 22 3.44 5.31 -1.49
CA ILE A 22 2.89 4.20 -2.28
C ILE A 22 2.76 4.70 -3.72
N VAL A 23 3.19 3.87 -4.65
CA VAL A 23 3.15 4.13 -6.08
C VAL A 23 2.10 3.25 -6.72
N SER A 24 1.14 3.86 -7.39
CA SER A 24 0.07 3.19 -8.10
C SER A 24 -0.05 3.68 -9.54
N ILE A 25 -0.67 2.88 -10.39
CA ILE A 25 -1.11 3.27 -11.72
C ILE A 25 -2.63 3.36 -11.68
N VAL A 26 -3.14 4.52 -12.08
CA VAL A 26 -4.57 4.80 -12.19
C VAL A 26 -4.96 4.75 -13.65
N ASP A 27 -5.90 3.86 -13.98
CA ASP A 27 -6.49 3.73 -15.31
C ASP A 27 -8.02 3.81 -15.20
N GLY A 28 -8.58 4.94 -15.62
CA GLY A 28 -10.02 5.20 -15.47
C GLY A 28 -10.47 5.18 -14.01
N LYS A 29 -11.21 4.13 -13.62
CA LYS A 29 -11.72 3.91 -12.25
C LYS A 29 -10.88 2.91 -11.46
N ASP A 30 -9.95 2.23 -12.11
CA ASP A 30 -9.14 1.20 -11.52
C ASP A 30 -7.80 1.78 -11.04
N GLU A 31 -7.33 1.30 -9.90
CA GLU A 31 -6.03 1.67 -9.34
C GLU A 31 -5.26 0.42 -8.94
N TYR A 32 -4.03 0.29 -9.43
CA TYR A 32 -3.16 -0.84 -9.17
C TYR A 32 -1.88 -0.38 -8.48
N MET A 33 -1.59 -0.94 -7.30
CA MET A 33 -0.33 -0.67 -6.61
C MET A 33 0.83 -1.37 -7.33
N VAL A 34 1.88 -0.60 -7.64
CA VAL A 34 3.08 -1.10 -8.33
C VAL A 34 4.28 -1.20 -7.40
N GLY A 35 4.32 -0.42 -6.31
CA GLY A 35 5.41 -0.49 -5.34
C GLY A 35 5.45 0.68 -4.38
N VAL A 36 6.59 0.86 -3.72
CA VAL A 36 6.81 1.92 -2.73
C VAL A 36 8.14 2.63 -2.93
N THR A 37 8.17 3.93 -2.66
CA THR A 37 9.37 4.76 -2.89
C THR A 37 9.60 5.77 -1.78
N CYS A 38 10.85 6.16 -1.58
CA CYS A 38 11.21 7.32 -0.77
C CYS A 38 11.14 8.60 -1.63
N GLY A 39 11.06 9.76 -0.99
CA GLY A 39 10.94 11.05 -1.68
C GLY A 39 12.08 11.33 -2.65
N ARG A 40 13.30 10.88 -2.32
CA ARG A 40 14.49 11.02 -3.18
C ARG A 40 14.39 10.24 -4.50
N HIS A 41 13.67 9.11 -4.51
CA HIS A 41 13.56 8.26 -5.70
C HIS A 41 12.23 8.42 -6.45
N ARG A 42 11.38 9.37 -6.05
CA ARG A 42 10.08 9.60 -6.70
C ARG A 42 10.19 9.83 -8.21
N GLN A 43 11.10 10.71 -8.62
CA GLN A 43 11.29 11.03 -10.05
C GLN A 43 11.85 9.84 -10.84
N VAL A 44 12.80 9.11 -10.25
CA VAL A 44 13.41 7.92 -10.87
C VAL A 44 12.37 6.83 -11.10
N VAL A 45 11.52 6.58 -10.09
CA VAL A 45 10.44 5.59 -10.19
C VAL A 45 9.40 6.01 -11.23
N SER A 46 8.98 7.28 -11.26
CA SER A 46 8.03 7.77 -12.27
C SER A 46 8.56 7.57 -13.69
N GLY A 47 9.82 7.91 -13.94
CA GLY A 47 10.44 7.71 -15.25
C GLY A 47 10.53 6.24 -15.64
N LYS A 48 10.88 5.37 -14.69
CA LYS A 48 11.00 3.93 -14.94
C LYS A 48 9.64 3.27 -15.19
N ILE A 49 8.59 3.65 -14.48
CA ILE A 49 7.23 3.18 -14.75
C ILE A 49 6.78 3.63 -16.14
N GLY A 50 7.00 4.91 -16.50
CA GLY A 50 6.66 5.39 -17.83
C GLY A 50 7.41 4.66 -18.95
N PHE A 51 8.66 4.27 -18.73
CA PHE A 51 9.40 3.42 -19.67
C PHE A 51 8.78 2.01 -19.77
N LEU A 52 8.45 1.38 -18.65
CA LEU A 52 7.85 0.04 -18.61
C LEU A 52 6.45 -0.02 -19.23
N GLN A 53 5.68 1.07 -19.10
CA GLN A 53 4.39 1.22 -19.80
C GLN A 53 4.59 1.28 -21.31
N LYS A 54 5.55 2.08 -21.80
CA LYS A 54 5.89 2.15 -23.23
C LYS A 54 6.40 0.81 -23.80
N GLU A 55 7.10 0.03 -23.00
CA GLU A 55 7.52 -1.33 -23.38
C GLU A 55 6.40 -2.38 -23.29
N GLY A 56 5.20 -2.00 -22.82
CA GLY A 56 4.07 -2.92 -22.64
C GLY A 56 4.26 -3.95 -21.52
N LYS A 57 5.20 -3.70 -20.59
CA LYS A 57 5.48 -4.61 -19.45
C LYS A 57 4.56 -4.34 -18.25
N ILE A 58 3.97 -3.15 -18.19
CA ILE A 58 3.06 -2.72 -17.14
C ILE A 58 1.87 -2.01 -17.81
N HIS A 59 0.68 -2.14 -17.22
CA HIS A 59 -0.55 -1.49 -17.68
C HIS A 59 -0.38 0.02 -17.89
N GLU A 60 -0.90 0.53 -19.00
CA GLU A 60 -0.89 1.96 -19.29
C GLU A 60 -1.82 2.71 -18.33
N GLY A 61 -1.44 3.94 -17.97
CA GLY A 61 -2.21 4.74 -17.02
C GLY A 61 -1.37 5.79 -16.33
N LYS A 62 -2.02 6.61 -15.50
CA LYS A 62 -1.36 7.71 -14.80
C LYS A 62 -0.67 7.22 -13.55
N VAL A 63 0.61 7.51 -13.40
CA VAL A 63 1.36 7.23 -12.17
C VAL A 63 0.87 8.16 -11.05
N SER A 64 0.42 7.58 -9.95
CA SER A 64 0.00 8.27 -8.73
C SER A 64 0.95 7.96 -7.57
N PHE A 65 1.12 8.96 -6.69
CA PHE A 65 1.97 8.87 -5.51
C PHE A 65 1.15 9.26 -4.28
N SER A 66 0.84 8.29 -3.44
CA SER A 66 0.08 8.48 -2.22
C SER A 66 0.99 8.39 -1.00
N PRO A 67 0.99 9.37 -0.08
CA PRO A 67 1.84 9.33 1.10
C PRO A 67 1.44 8.13 1.97
N VAL A 68 2.44 7.43 2.49
CA VAL A 68 2.25 6.37 3.47
C VAL A 68 1.66 6.96 4.74
N LYS A 69 0.54 6.40 5.22
CA LYS A 69 -0.03 6.72 6.52
C LYS A 69 0.22 5.57 7.48
N ALA A 70 0.88 5.85 8.59
CA ALA A 70 0.98 4.88 9.68
C ALA A 70 -0.40 4.79 10.35
N VAL A 71 -0.96 3.58 10.40
CA VAL A 71 -2.16 3.28 11.17
C VAL A 71 -1.72 2.47 12.38
N GLY A 72 -1.81 3.09 13.57
CA GLY A 72 -1.68 2.37 14.82
C GLY A 72 -3.03 1.79 15.18
N THR A 73 -3.14 0.46 15.23
CA THR A 73 -4.30 -0.21 15.83
C THR A 73 -3.88 -0.71 17.20
N ASP A 74 -4.62 -0.33 18.23
CA ASP A 74 -4.48 -0.98 19.53
C ASP A 74 -4.96 -2.43 19.37
N CYS A 75 -4.10 -3.40 19.65
CA CYS A 75 -4.47 -4.81 19.56
C CYS A 75 -5.35 -5.15 20.77
N ILE A 76 -6.67 -5.02 20.61
CA ILE A 76 -7.62 -5.47 21.62
C ILE A 76 -7.71 -6.99 21.55
N HIS A 77 -7.29 -7.67 22.62
CA HIS A 77 -7.46 -9.11 22.76
C HIS A 77 -8.89 -9.38 23.25
N GLY A 78 -9.75 -9.88 22.37
CA GLY A 78 -11.09 -10.34 22.77
C GLY A 78 -10.95 -11.61 23.60
N ASP A 79 -11.05 -11.47 24.92
CA ASP A 79 -11.13 -12.61 25.84
C ASP A 79 -12.58 -13.11 25.94
N GLU A 80 -12.79 -14.32 26.47
CA GLU A 80 -14.12 -14.91 26.64
C GLU A 80 -15.05 -14.04 27.51
N ASP A 81 -14.48 -13.19 28.38
CA ASP A 81 -15.21 -12.22 29.21
C ASP A 81 -15.72 -10.99 28.42
N ASP A 82 -15.19 -10.72 27.21
CA ASP A 82 -15.59 -9.58 26.36
C ASP A 82 -16.85 -9.91 25.52
N PHE A 83 -17.30 -11.17 25.52
CA PHE A 83 -18.50 -11.59 24.80
C PHE A 83 -19.76 -11.24 25.59
N ILE A 84 -20.58 -10.34 25.06
CA ILE A 84 -21.90 -10.03 25.63
C ILE A 84 -22.91 -11.06 25.11
N GLN A 85 -23.48 -11.87 26.01
CA GLN A 85 -24.61 -12.76 25.67
C GLN A 85 -25.83 -11.93 25.31
N ILE A 86 -26.22 -11.97 24.03
CA ILE A 86 -27.47 -11.39 23.56
C ILE A 86 -28.57 -12.43 23.77
N ASP A 87 -29.32 -12.30 24.86
CA ASP A 87 -30.51 -13.10 25.11
C ASP A 87 -31.55 -12.81 24.01
N MET A 88 -31.65 -13.72 23.04
CA MET A 88 -32.73 -13.71 22.07
C MET A 88 -34.01 -14.17 22.76
N ASN A 89 -34.68 -13.24 23.45
CA ASN A 89 -36.01 -13.49 23.96
C ASN A 89 -36.98 -13.61 22.77
N ARG A 90 -37.13 -14.83 22.24
CA ARG A 90 -38.19 -15.18 21.30
C ARG A 90 -39.50 -14.98 22.05
N SER A 91 -40.15 -13.84 21.81
CA SER A 91 -41.56 -13.62 22.18
C SER A 91 -42.36 -14.82 21.68
N LYS A 92 -42.72 -15.71 22.60
CA LYS A 92 -43.65 -16.80 22.33
C LYS A 92 -45.02 -16.16 22.11
N ASN A 93 -45.50 -16.33 20.88
CA ASN A 93 -46.88 -16.08 20.47
C ASN A 93 -47.85 -16.94 21.27
#